data_AF-A0A1C6JBQ8-F1
#
_entry.id   AF-A0A1C6JBQ8-F1
#
_cell.length_a   1.000
_cell.length_b   1.000
_cell.length_c   1.000
_cell.angle_alpha   90.00
_cell.angle_beta   90.00
_cell.angle_gamma   90.00
#
_symmetry.space_group_name_H-M   'P 1'
#
loop_
_entity.id
_entity.type
_entity.pdbx_description
1 polymer ?
#
loop_
_entity_poly.entity_id
_entity_poly.type
_entity_poly.pdbx_seq_one_letter_code
_entity_poly.pdbx_strand_id
1 'polypeptide(L)'
;MRKRNYTVTIRMNKAEYDLLQNKVKESGQTQQAVVIHAIAGLKIASAEEVEELKTLNQILSEILSQLRGAATNLNQIARKMNTDGFMPREDILYYLNKNILKYRKESEKIWLLIRRLISGQIHMEQ
;
A
#
# COMPACT_ATOMS: atom_id res chain seq x y z
N MET A 1 32.16 -33.14 3.24
CA MET A 1 32.30 -31.67 3.33
C MET A 1 31.35 -31.14 4.41
N ARG A 2 31.76 -30.19 5.27
CA ARG A 2 30.85 -29.60 6.27
C ARG A 2 29.80 -28.71 5.57
N LYS A 3 28.59 -28.66 6.14
CA LYS A 3 27.40 -28.01 5.55
C LYS A 3 27.34 -26.48 5.77
N ARG A 4 28.09 -25.95 6.74
CA ARG A 4 28.18 -24.50 7.07
C ARG A 4 29.63 -24.15 7.35
N ASN A 5 30.26 -23.40 6.44
CA ASN A 5 31.71 -23.14 6.44
C ASN A 5 32.09 -21.69 6.77
N TYR A 6 31.09 -20.80 6.95
CA TYR A 6 31.30 -19.39 7.24
C TYR A 6 30.76 -19.04 8.63
N THR A 7 31.46 -18.14 9.33
CA THR A 7 31.09 -17.66 10.66
C THR A 7 30.88 -16.15 10.61
N VAL A 8 29.78 -15.69 11.21
CA VAL A 8 29.47 -14.26 11.38
C VAL A 8 29.36 -13.97 12.87
N THR A 9 30.01 -12.92 13.34
CA THR A 9 29.95 -12.47 14.74
C THR A 9 29.12 -11.19 14.82
N ILE A 10 28.06 -11.22 15.63
CA ILE A 10 27.16 -10.08 15.84
C ILE A 10 27.35 -9.58 17.27
N ARG A 11 27.59 -8.28 17.43
CA ARG A 11 27.63 -7.63 18.75
C ARG A 11 26.25 -7.09 19.06
N MET A 12 25.77 -7.32 20.28
CA MET A 12 24.44 -6.91 20.74
C MET A 12 24.57 -6.18 22.07
N ASN A 13 23.70 -5.22 22.31
CA ASN A 13 23.49 -4.69 23.65
C ASN A 13 22.62 -5.68 24.47
N LYS A 14 22.47 -5.41 25.77
CA LYS A 14 21.74 -6.32 26.68
C LYS A 14 20.29 -6.54 26.27
N ALA A 15 19.59 -5.49 25.86
CA ALA A 15 18.18 -5.57 25.47
C ALA A 15 17.98 -6.39 24.18
N GLU A 16 18.85 -6.19 23.19
CA GLU A 16 18.85 -6.97 21.94
C GLU A 16 19.13 -8.45 22.20
N TYR A 17 20.08 -8.74 23.10
CA TYR A 17 20.41 -10.10 23.49
C TYR A 17 19.24 -10.78 24.21
N ASP A 18 18.61 -10.10 25.17
CA ASP A 18 17.46 -10.63 25.90
C ASP A 18 16.27 -10.91 24.96
N LEU A 19 16.03 -10.03 23.97
CA LEU A 19 15.03 -10.24 22.93
C LEU A 19 15.33 -11.49 22.08
N LEU A 20 16.59 -11.69 21.68
CA LEU A 20 17.00 -12.89 20.95
C LEU A 20 16.79 -14.14 21.80
N GLN A 21 17.18 -14.13 23.09
CA GLN A 21 16.99 -15.28 23.98
C GLN A 21 15.51 -15.63 24.15
N ASN A 22 14.64 -14.64 24.28
CA ASN A 22 13.20 -14.88 24.40
C ASN A 22 12.64 -15.52 23.12
N LYS A 23 12.99 -15.00 21.94
CA LYS A 23 12.58 -15.60 20.65
C LYS A 23 13.11 -17.02 20.46
N VAL A 24 14.32 -17.30 20.93
CA VAL A 24 14.91 -18.64 20.90
C VAL A 24 14.11 -19.60 21.79
N LYS A 25 13.78 -19.18 23.02
CA LYS A 25 12.94 -19.97 23.95
C LYS A 25 11.55 -20.23 23.38
N GLU A 26 10.91 -19.20 22.80
CA GLU A 26 9.58 -19.31 22.19
C GLU A 26 9.57 -20.23 20.96
N SER A 27 10.61 -20.17 20.13
CA SER A 27 10.69 -20.99 18.92
C SER A 27 11.08 -22.45 19.16
N GLY A 28 11.70 -22.75 20.32
CA GLY A 28 12.29 -24.07 20.59
C GLY A 28 13.47 -24.44 19.68
N GLN A 29 13.97 -23.51 18.87
CA GLN A 29 15.06 -23.72 17.92
C GLN A 29 16.40 -23.25 18.49
N THR A 30 17.50 -23.62 17.83
CA THR A 30 18.84 -23.10 18.17
C THR A 30 18.97 -21.63 17.77
N GLN A 31 19.78 -20.85 18.49
CA GLN A 31 20.11 -19.46 18.13
C GLN A 31 20.53 -19.32 16.65
N GLN A 32 21.36 -20.25 16.16
CA GLN A 32 21.80 -20.24 14.76
C GLN A 32 20.64 -20.42 13.78
N ALA A 33 19.67 -21.29 14.10
CA ALA A 33 18.50 -21.48 13.25
C ALA A 33 17.61 -20.23 13.26
N VAL A 34 17.35 -19.65 14.42
CA VAL A 34 16.52 -18.42 14.55
C VAL A 34 17.13 -17.27 13.77
N VAL A 35 18.44 -17.04 13.89
CA VAL A 35 19.14 -15.97 13.16
C VAL A 35 19.13 -16.21 11.65
N ILE A 36 19.41 -17.44 11.19
CA ILE A 36 19.39 -17.76 9.76
C ILE A 36 17.97 -17.61 9.17
N HIS A 37 16.93 -18.08 9.88
CA HIS A 37 15.55 -17.92 9.42
C HIS A 37 15.12 -16.45 9.40
N ALA A 38 15.51 -15.67 10.39
CA ALA A 38 15.23 -14.24 10.42
C ALA A 38 15.88 -13.50 9.24
N ILE A 39 17.14 -13.83 8.92
CA ILE A 39 17.84 -13.25 7.76
C ILE A 39 17.25 -13.75 6.43
N ALA A 40 16.92 -15.03 6.32
CA ALA A 40 16.35 -15.60 5.10
C ALA A 40 14.93 -15.09 4.81
N GLY A 41 14.15 -14.78 5.84
CA GLY A 41 12.82 -14.18 5.72
C GLY A 41 12.81 -12.65 5.62
N LEU A 42 13.97 -12.00 5.70
CA LEU A 42 14.09 -10.55 5.70
C LEU A 42 13.93 -10.02 4.26
N LYS A 43 12.74 -9.52 3.93
CA LYS A 43 12.54 -8.70 2.73
C LYS A 43 13.15 -7.32 3.00
N ILE A 44 14.39 -7.12 2.57
CA ILE A 44 15.03 -5.81 2.55
C ILE A 44 14.45 -5.08 1.34
N ALA A 45 13.51 -4.17 1.56
CA ALA A 45 13.08 -3.25 0.51
C ALA A 45 14.31 -2.45 0.06
N SER A 46 14.62 -2.52 -1.23
CA SER A 46 15.72 -1.76 -1.82
C SER A 46 15.44 -0.26 -1.72
N ALA A 47 16.49 0.55 -1.72
CA ALA A 47 16.35 2.01 -1.73
C ALA A 47 15.57 2.50 -2.97
N GLU A 48 15.66 1.76 -4.08
CA GLU A 48 14.95 2.01 -5.33
C GLU A 48 13.44 1.76 -5.19
N GLU A 49 13.04 0.61 -4.64
CA GLU A 49 11.62 0.31 -4.38
C GLU A 49 10.96 1.33 -3.44
N VAL A 50 11.70 1.81 -2.43
CA VAL A 50 11.19 2.83 -1.50
C VAL A 50 10.98 4.17 -2.22
N GLU A 51 11.87 4.55 -3.14
CA GLU A 51 11.77 5.82 -3.88
C GLU A 51 10.67 5.77 -4.95
N GLU A 52 10.48 4.62 -5.61
CA GLU A 52 9.33 4.37 -6.48
C GLU A 52 8.00 4.50 -5.72
N LEU A 53 7.91 3.92 -4.51
CA LEU A 53 6.73 4.05 -3.67
C LEU A 53 6.43 5.50 -3.27
N LYS A 54 7.45 6.31 -2.97
CA LYS A 54 7.26 7.74 -2.70
C LYS A 54 6.74 8.48 -3.92
N THR A 55 7.31 8.20 -5.10
CA THR A 55 6.91 8.80 -6.36
C THR A 55 5.45 8.47 -6.69
N LEU A 56 5.05 7.20 -6.53
CA LEU A 56 3.67 6.78 -6.71
C LEU A 56 2.71 7.46 -5.73
N ASN A 57 3.12 7.61 -4.46
CA ASN A 57 2.30 8.28 -3.45
C ASN A 57 2.13 9.78 -3.73
N GLN A 58 3.14 10.42 -4.30
CA GLN A 58 3.07 11.82 -4.74
C GLN A 58 2.07 12.00 -5.88
N ILE A 59 2.15 11.15 -6.92
CA ILE A 59 1.21 11.16 -8.06
C ILE A 59 -0.23 10.92 -7.59
N LEU A 60 -0.43 9.96 -6.67
CA LEU A 60 -1.74 9.69 -6.08
C LEU A 60 -2.29 10.93 -5.37
N SER A 61 -1.45 11.62 -4.60
CA SER A 61 -1.83 12.83 -3.86
C SER A 61 -2.25 13.96 -4.81
N GLU A 62 -1.57 14.11 -5.94
CA GLU A 62 -1.90 15.08 -6.97
C GLU A 62 -3.25 14.78 -7.65
N ILE A 63 -3.48 13.51 -8.02
CA ILE A 63 -4.76 13.05 -8.59
C ILE A 63 -5.91 13.31 -7.61
N LEU A 64 -5.71 13.04 -6.32
CA LEU A 64 -6.73 13.30 -5.28
C LEU A 64 -7.05 14.79 -5.15
N SER A 65 -6.04 15.65 -5.24
CA SER A 65 -6.23 17.10 -5.23
C SER A 65 -7.06 17.56 -6.43
N GLN A 66 -6.74 17.09 -7.64
CA GLN A 66 -7.48 17.40 -8.86
C GLN A 66 -8.94 16.91 -8.77
N LEU A 67 -9.15 15.69 -8.29
CA LEU A 67 -10.49 15.12 -8.12
C LEU A 67 -11.33 15.94 -7.14
N ARG A 68 -10.74 16.41 -6.03
CA ARG A 68 -11.42 17.31 -5.09
C ARG A 68 -11.79 18.64 -5.74
N GLY A 69 -10.88 19.22 -6.52
CA GLY A 69 -11.16 20.45 -7.29
C GLY A 69 -12.32 20.27 -8.27
N ALA A 70 -12.32 19.18 -9.04
CA ALA A 70 -13.40 18.83 -9.96
C ALA A 70 -14.74 18.65 -9.23
N ALA A 71 -14.75 17.95 -8.08
CA ALA A 71 -15.95 17.76 -7.28
C ALA A 71 -16.50 19.09 -6.71
N THR A 72 -15.63 20.00 -6.28
CA THR A 72 -16.03 21.35 -5.85
C THR A 72 -16.67 22.13 -6.99
N ASN A 73 -16.07 22.12 -8.19
CA ASN A 73 -16.63 22.79 -9.36
C ASN A 73 -18.01 22.23 -9.74
N LEU A 74 -18.17 20.90 -9.72
CA LEU A 74 -19.47 20.26 -9.95
C LEU A 74 -20.52 20.70 -8.93
N ASN A 75 -20.17 20.77 -7.65
CA ASN A 75 -21.06 21.25 -6.60
C ASN A 75 -21.47 22.71 -6.80
N GLN A 76 -20.55 23.57 -7.26
CA GLN A 76 -20.86 24.97 -7.57
C GLN A 76 -21.81 25.10 -8.75
N ILE A 77 -21.56 24.34 -9.83
CA ILE A 77 -22.46 24.29 -10.99
C ILE A 77 -23.85 23.83 -10.57
N ALA A 78 -23.95 22.74 -9.81
CA ALA A 78 -25.23 22.22 -9.32
C ALA A 78 -25.99 23.24 -8.48
N ARG A 79 -25.30 23.97 -7.58
CA ARG A 79 -25.91 25.05 -6.79
C ARG A 79 -26.44 26.16 -7.68
N LYS A 80 -25.64 26.62 -8.65
CA LYS A 80 -26.05 27.70 -9.57
C LYS A 80 -27.24 27.29 -10.43
N MET A 81 -27.25 26.07 -10.96
CA MET A 81 -28.37 25.52 -11.72
C MET A 81 -29.66 25.47 -10.89
N ASN A 82 -29.57 25.05 -9.62
CA ASN A 82 -30.71 25.06 -8.70
C ASN A 82 -31.21 26.48 -8.39
N THR A 83 -30.30 27.45 -8.23
CA THR A 83 -30.67 28.87 -7.99
C THR A 83 -31.32 29.51 -9.22
N ASP A 84 -30.80 29.23 -10.42
CA ASP A 84 -31.29 29.80 -11.67
C ASP A 84 -32.54 29.07 -12.21
N GLY A 85 -33.05 28.05 -11.48
CA GLY A 85 -34.22 27.25 -11.87
C GLY A 85 -33.99 26.37 -13.10
N PHE A 86 -32.73 26.17 -13.50
CA PHE A 86 -32.37 25.43 -14.70
C PHE A 86 -32.17 23.94 -14.36
N MET A 87 -33.13 23.10 -14.75
CA MET A 87 -33.00 21.65 -14.63
C MET A 87 -32.17 21.11 -15.82
N PRO A 88 -30.99 20.49 -15.60
CA PRO A 88 -30.30 19.80 -16.67
C PRO A 88 -31.19 18.69 -17.24
N ARG A 89 -31.14 18.49 -18.56
CA ARG A 89 -31.89 17.43 -19.22
C ARG A 89 -31.55 16.06 -18.62
N GLU A 90 -32.57 15.22 -18.44
CA GLU A 90 -32.47 13.93 -17.76
C GLU A 90 -31.44 12.98 -18.40
N ASP A 91 -31.30 13.04 -19.72
CA ASP A 91 -30.31 12.29 -20.50
C ASP A 91 -28.86 12.62 -20.11
N ILE A 92 -28.55 13.90 -19.88
CA ILE A 92 -27.23 14.36 -19.45
C ILE A 92 -26.93 13.89 -18.04
N LEU A 93 -27.90 13.99 -17.12
CA LEU A 93 -27.76 13.52 -15.74
C LEU A 93 -27.57 12.00 -15.68
N TYR A 94 -28.34 11.25 -16.47
CA TYR A 94 -28.21 9.81 -16.59
C TYR A 94 -26.81 9.40 -17.08
N TYR A 95 -26.29 10.07 -18.12
CA TYR A 95 -24.97 9.80 -18.66
C TYR A 95 -23.84 10.12 -17.66
N LEU A 96 -23.93 11.27 -16.97
CA LEU A 96 -22.99 11.66 -15.92
C LEU A 96 -22.95 10.63 -14.79
N ASN A 97 -24.11 10.24 -14.26
CA ASN A 97 -24.20 9.26 -13.20
C ASN A 97 -23.59 7.91 -13.60
N LYS A 98 -23.86 7.45 -14.83
CA LYS A 98 -23.31 6.21 -15.37
C LYS A 98 -21.78 6.24 -15.44
N ASN A 99 -21.20 7.38 -15.86
CA ASN A 99 -19.74 7.52 -15.92
C ASN A 99 -19.11 7.57 -14.52
N ILE A 100 -19.70 8.32 -13.58
CA ILE A 100 -19.23 8.37 -12.19
C ILE A 100 -19.25 6.97 -11.56
N LEU A 101 -20.33 6.21 -11.77
CA LEU A 101 -20.45 4.82 -11.31
C LEU A 101 -19.37 3.90 -11.92
N LYS A 102 -19.05 4.09 -13.20
CA LYS A 102 -17.99 3.33 -13.87
C LYS A 102 -16.63 3.60 -13.21
N TYR A 103 -16.24 4.87 -13.10
CA TYR A 103 -14.95 5.24 -12.51
C TYR A 103 -14.86 4.83 -11.04
N ARG A 104 -15.94 4.98 -10.26
CA ARG A 104 -15.99 4.49 -8.87
C ARG A 104 -15.66 3.00 -8.78
N LYS A 105 -16.26 2.17 -9.64
CA LYS A 105 -16.00 0.71 -9.67
C LYS A 105 -14.55 0.39 -10.05
N GLU A 106 -13.97 1.13 -10.98
CA GLU A 106 -12.56 0.98 -11.35
C GLU A 106 -11.62 1.37 -10.20
N SER A 107 -11.86 2.51 -9.55
CA SER A 107 -11.10 2.94 -8.37
C SER A 107 -11.21 1.94 -7.21
N GLU A 108 -12.39 1.37 -6.98
CA GLU A 108 -12.61 0.37 -5.93
C GLU A 108 -11.86 -0.94 -6.20
N LYS A 109 -11.79 -1.38 -7.46
CA LYS A 109 -10.94 -2.53 -7.85
C LYS A 109 -9.46 -2.26 -7.59
N ILE A 110 -8.95 -1.09 -7.97
CA ILE A 110 -7.56 -0.69 -7.72
C ILE A 110 -7.27 -0.66 -6.21
N TRP A 111 -8.17 -0.07 -5.42
CA TRP A 111 -8.04 -0.02 -3.97
C TRP A 111 -7.97 -1.42 -3.34
N LEU A 112 -8.83 -2.35 -3.77
CA LEU A 112 -8.81 -3.74 -3.28
C LEU A 112 -7.52 -4.45 -3.66
N LEU A 113 -6.97 -4.22 -4.86
CA LEU A 113 -5.69 -4.78 -5.28
C LEU A 113 -4.54 -4.26 -4.43
N ILE A 114 -4.45 -2.94 -4.21
CA ILE A 114 -3.46 -2.32 -3.33
C ILE A 114 -3.55 -2.90 -1.91
N ARG A 115 -4.76 -3.02 -1.38
CA ARG A 115 -4.98 -3.58 -0.03
C ARG A 115 -4.52 -5.03 0.09
N ARG A 116 -4.78 -5.85 -0.94
CA ARG A 116 -4.33 -7.26 -0.97
C ARG A 116 -2.81 -7.38 -1.12
N LEU A 117 -2.17 -6.52 -1.91
CA LEU A 117 -0.71 -6.42 -2.03
C LEU A 117 -0.06 -6.08 -0.68
N ILE A 118 -0.55 -5.04 0.00
CA ILE A 118 -0.05 -4.63 1.32
C ILE A 118 -0.25 -5.74 2.36
N SER A 119 -1.37 -6.47 2.29
CA SER A 119 -1.66 -7.56 3.23
C SER A 119 -0.89 -8.85 2.94
N GLY A 120 -0.03 -8.87 1.91
CA GLY A 120 0.74 -10.06 1.51
C GLY A 120 -0.09 -11.20 0.89
N GLN A 121 -1.37 -10.94 0.56
CA GLN A 121 -2.30 -11.93 0.01
C GLN A 121 -2.14 -12.16 -1.50
N ILE A 122 -1.40 -11.29 -2.20
CA ILE A 122 -1.03 -11.47 -3.61
C ILE A 122 0.49 -11.51 -3.67
N HIS A 123 1.05 -12.65 -4.08
CA HIS A 123 2.44 -12.72 -4.51
C HIS A 123 2.46 -12.31 -5.99
N MET A 124 3.18 -11.23 -6.31
CA MET A 124 3.57 -11.01 -7.70
C MET A 124 4.58 -12.12 -8.03
N GLU A 125 4.20 -13.04 -8.91
CA GLU A 125 5.15 -13.94 -9.54
C GLU A 125 6.15 -13.05 -10.31
N GLN A 126 7.43 -13.16 -9.92
CA GLN A 126 8.55 -12.58 -10.66
C GLN A 126 8.89 -13.45 -11.87
#